data_AF-I0I1P4-F1
#
_entry.id   AF-I0I1P4-F1
#
_cell.length_a   1.000
_cell.length_b   1.000
_cell.length_c   1.000
_cell.angle_alpha   90.00
_cell.angle_beta   90.00
_cell.angle_gamma   90.00
#
_symmetry.space_group_name_H-M   'P 1'
#
loop_
_entity.id
_entity.type
_entity.pdbx_description
1 polymer ?
#
loop_
_entity_poly.entity_id
_entity_poly.type
_entity_poly.pdbx_seq_one_letter_code
_entity_poly.pdbx_strand_id
1 'polypeptide(L)'
;MLIFLTVALSLAACEDVRPVAKIGLIAPFEGLYRRTGYEALAAMRQAIAEASPHDIAIIPLALDDSATSERAQRAAQKLRVDPQVRAIVGPLTPALTVVVADVLGGADVPWIVPYAVNPEGGFASPFRSTAWAEGLIAAAGAAVQRQGATALAVAGDASGWPVWDEVRWSALAGLPTRFLHDDGASLQPHEAIFWLGAADEAAAFLNAMPELGFDLPFWLGPAGGDPVLAERLQIDSKLYWLTWSNLYYTDQEGETDRWMPSTWLVYEATHAALGAVTGTGAVSAPSWHIEMFVLKDGVSQPLTFDEYDE
;
A
#
# COMPACT_ATOMS: atom_id res chain seq x y z
N MET A 1 -52.42 38.77 9.29
CA MET A 1 -51.18 39.08 8.54
C MET A 1 -49.94 38.50 9.20
N LEU A 2 -49.79 38.54 10.53
CA LEU A 2 -48.65 37.97 11.25
C LEU A 2 -48.51 36.44 11.07
N ILE A 3 -49.61 35.69 11.06
CA ILE A 3 -49.63 34.21 10.91
C ILE A 3 -49.15 33.74 9.51
N PHE A 4 -49.46 34.51 8.46
CA PHE A 4 -49.01 34.18 7.10
C PHE A 4 -47.50 34.41 6.93
N LEU A 5 -46.91 35.36 7.68
CA LEU A 5 -45.48 35.62 7.66
C LEU A 5 -44.71 34.52 8.41
N THR A 6 -45.25 33.98 9.51
CA THR A 6 -44.62 32.89 10.26
C THR A 6 -44.62 31.55 9.51
N VAL A 7 -45.67 31.26 8.74
CA VAL A 7 -45.75 30.05 7.89
C VAL A 7 -44.80 30.18 6.69
N ALA A 8 -44.68 31.37 6.09
CA ALA A 8 -43.74 31.61 5.00
C ALA A 8 -42.27 31.48 5.43
N LEU A 9 -41.92 31.86 6.67
CA LEU A 9 -40.57 31.68 7.21
C LEU A 9 -40.23 30.22 7.58
N SER A 10 -41.22 29.35 7.83
CA SER A 10 -40.98 27.94 8.16
C SER A 10 -40.84 27.03 6.93
N LEU A 11 -41.25 27.49 5.75
CA LEU A 11 -41.05 26.78 4.46
C LEU A 11 -39.68 27.05 3.83
N ALA A 12 -38.97 28.11 4.24
CA ALA A 12 -37.62 28.42 3.77
C ALA A 12 -36.51 27.66 4.53
N ALA A 13 -36.87 26.88 5.55
CA ALA A 13 -35.93 26.11 6.39
C ALA A 13 -35.82 24.63 6.00
N CYS A 14 -36.49 24.18 4.93
CA CYS A 14 -36.17 22.90 4.29
C CYS A 14 -34.92 23.10 3.43
N GLU A 15 -33.77 23.18 4.08
CA GLU A 15 -32.49 23.00 3.41
C GLU A 15 -32.40 21.54 2.93
N ASP A 16 -32.01 21.34 1.68
CA ASP A 16 -31.90 20.03 1.06
C ASP A 16 -30.75 19.25 1.72
N VAL A 17 -31.08 18.41 2.72
CA VAL A 17 -30.09 17.62 3.44
C VAL A 17 -29.56 16.55 2.48
N ARG A 18 -28.40 16.84 1.88
CA ARG A 18 -27.71 15.90 0.99
C ARG A 18 -27.56 14.53 1.67
N PRO A 19 -27.86 13.42 0.98
CA PRO A 19 -27.55 12.09 1.47
C PRO A 19 -26.07 11.98 1.87
N VAL A 20 -25.80 11.33 3.01
CA VAL A 20 -24.44 11.09 3.50
C VAL A 20 -24.02 9.67 3.19
N ALA A 21 -22.86 9.51 2.56
CA ALA A 21 -22.18 8.23 2.39
C ALA A 21 -20.77 8.30 2.98
N LYS A 22 -20.29 7.17 3.48
CA LYS A 22 -18.96 7.03 4.09
C LYS A 22 -18.08 6.16 3.22
N ILE A 23 -16.81 6.53 3.14
CA ILE A 23 -15.74 5.65 2.65
C ILE A 23 -14.90 5.27 3.88
N GLY A 24 -14.82 3.97 4.16
CA GLY A 24 -14.03 3.44 5.26
C GLY A 24 -12.54 3.45 4.93
N LEU A 25 -11.69 3.78 5.90
CA LEU A 25 -10.23 3.59 5.83
C LEU A 25 -9.80 2.67 6.97
N ILE A 26 -9.12 1.57 6.65
CA ILE A 26 -8.43 0.73 7.64
C ILE A 26 -6.93 1.02 7.52
N ALA A 27 -6.36 1.64 8.56
CA ALA A 27 -4.95 2.03 8.60
C ALA A 27 -4.46 2.17 10.06
N PRO A 28 -3.13 2.19 10.31
CA PRO A 28 -2.58 2.33 11.66
C PRO A 28 -2.58 3.79 12.11
N PHE A 29 -3.50 4.18 12.99
CA PHE A 29 -3.55 5.53 13.60
C PHE A 29 -2.90 5.60 14.98
N GLU A 30 -2.64 4.45 15.58
CA GLU A 30 -1.91 4.29 16.84
C GLU A 30 -0.62 3.47 16.64
N GLY A 31 0.26 3.54 17.64
CA GLY A 31 1.49 2.74 17.67
C GLY A 31 2.59 3.23 16.72
N LEU A 32 3.43 2.28 16.30
CA LEU A 32 4.66 2.53 15.53
C LEU A 32 4.37 3.16 14.16
N TYR A 33 3.37 2.63 13.47
CA TYR A 33 3.01 3.00 12.10
C TYR A 33 2.04 4.18 12.02
N ARG A 34 1.84 4.94 13.12
CA ARG A 34 0.86 6.04 13.18
C ARG A 34 1.04 7.07 12.06
N ARG A 35 2.29 7.38 11.68
CA ARG A 35 2.57 8.37 10.61
C ARG A 35 1.99 7.90 9.28
N THR A 36 2.24 6.64 8.93
CA THR A 36 1.70 5.97 7.73
C THR A 36 0.17 6.06 7.68
N GLY A 37 -0.53 5.83 8.80
CA GLY A 37 -1.98 5.98 8.83
C GLY A 37 -2.47 7.43 8.67
N TYR A 38 -1.82 8.41 9.31
CA TYR A 38 -2.21 9.81 9.14
C TYR A 38 -1.97 10.34 7.73
N GLU A 39 -0.89 9.91 7.07
CA GLU A 39 -0.63 10.21 5.65
C GLU A 39 -1.69 9.57 4.76
N ALA A 40 -2.06 8.31 4.99
CA ALA A 40 -3.15 7.64 4.27
C ALA A 40 -4.49 8.39 4.43
N LEU A 41 -4.81 8.88 5.64
CA LEU A 41 -6.02 9.67 5.88
C LEU A 41 -5.97 11.04 5.19
N ALA A 42 -4.80 11.69 5.15
CA ALA A 42 -4.62 12.93 4.40
C ALA A 42 -4.87 12.71 2.91
N ALA A 43 -4.30 11.63 2.34
CA ALA A 43 -4.47 11.24 0.94
C ALA A 43 -5.94 10.96 0.58
N MET A 44 -6.65 10.20 1.44
CA MET A 44 -8.09 9.94 1.28
C MET A 44 -8.90 11.24 1.32
N ARG A 45 -8.60 12.14 2.27
CA ARG A 45 -9.33 13.41 2.39
C ARG A 45 -9.14 14.28 1.15
N GLN A 46 -7.93 14.31 0.60
CA GLN A 46 -7.65 15.05 -0.62
C GLN A 46 -8.43 14.48 -1.81
N ALA A 47 -8.38 13.16 -2.05
CA ALA A 47 -9.16 12.52 -3.11
C ALA A 47 -10.68 12.79 -2.98
N ILE A 48 -11.22 12.70 -1.77
CA ILE A 48 -12.63 13.05 -1.47
C ILE A 48 -12.90 14.52 -1.80
N ALA A 49 -12.02 15.45 -1.41
CA ALA A 49 -12.23 16.87 -1.66
C ALA A 49 -12.24 17.21 -3.17
N GLU A 50 -11.45 16.50 -3.96
CA GLU A 50 -11.29 16.75 -5.39
C GLU A 50 -12.36 16.08 -6.26
N ALA A 51 -12.83 14.89 -5.88
CA ALA A 51 -13.71 14.07 -6.73
C ALA A 51 -15.08 13.72 -6.12
N SER A 52 -15.44 14.27 -4.96
CA SER A 52 -16.79 14.05 -4.41
C SER A 52 -17.87 14.67 -5.30
N PRO A 53 -18.97 13.94 -5.57
CA PRO A 53 -20.08 14.50 -6.32
C PRO A 53 -20.80 15.58 -5.51
N HIS A 54 -21.52 16.48 -6.19
CA HIS A 54 -22.18 17.60 -5.51
C HIS A 54 -23.44 17.19 -4.73
N ASP A 55 -24.12 16.12 -5.16
CA ASP A 55 -25.41 15.65 -4.68
C ASP A 55 -25.33 14.71 -3.47
N ILE A 56 -24.17 14.13 -3.18
CA ILE A 56 -23.94 13.25 -2.02
C ILE A 56 -22.78 13.80 -1.20
N ALA A 57 -22.97 13.92 0.12
CA ALA A 57 -21.89 14.25 1.05
C ALA A 57 -21.08 12.99 1.37
N ILE A 58 -19.85 12.91 0.84
CA ILE A 58 -18.91 11.82 1.16
C ILE A 58 -18.04 12.21 2.37
N ILE A 59 -17.99 11.33 3.37
CA ILE A 59 -17.20 11.54 4.59
C ILE A 59 -16.24 10.35 4.81
N PRO A 60 -14.95 10.58 5.11
CA PRO A 60 -14.06 9.50 5.50
C PRO A 60 -14.42 8.93 6.88
N LEU A 61 -14.51 7.60 7.00
CA LEU A 61 -14.62 6.88 8.27
C LEU A 61 -13.33 6.08 8.51
N ALA A 62 -12.39 6.70 9.22
CA ALA A 62 -11.10 6.10 9.52
C ALA A 62 -11.16 5.24 10.79
N LEU A 63 -10.77 3.96 10.69
CA LEU A 63 -10.67 3.03 11.81
C LEU A 63 -9.26 2.47 11.94
N ASP A 64 -8.77 2.47 13.18
CA ASP A 64 -7.43 2.02 13.54
C ASP A 64 -7.28 0.50 13.51
N ASP A 65 -6.22 0.04 12.84
CA ASP A 65 -5.75 -1.34 12.93
C ASP A 65 -4.51 -1.51 13.83
N SER A 66 -3.87 -0.42 14.29
CA SER A 66 -2.60 -0.41 15.03
C SER A 66 -1.49 -1.30 14.43
N ALA A 67 -1.57 -1.64 13.13
CA ALA A 67 -0.76 -2.70 12.52
C ALA A 67 -0.88 -4.09 13.20
N THR A 68 -2.08 -4.46 13.68
CA THR A 68 -2.34 -5.75 14.36
C THR A 68 -3.54 -6.49 13.79
N SER A 69 -3.46 -7.81 13.73
CA SER A 69 -4.54 -8.67 13.21
C SER A 69 -5.86 -8.48 13.96
N GLU A 70 -5.81 -8.40 15.29
CA GLU A 70 -7.01 -8.31 16.14
C GLU A 70 -7.77 -6.98 15.91
N ARG A 71 -7.06 -5.86 15.81
CA ARG A 71 -7.69 -4.56 15.55
C ARG A 71 -8.12 -4.41 14.10
N ALA A 72 -7.34 -4.90 13.13
CA ALA A 72 -7.73 -4.95 11.73
C ALA A 72 -9.06 -5.68 11.54
N GLN A 73 -9.22 -6.86 12.16
CA GLN A 73 -10.46 -7.63 12.10
C GLN A 73 -11.65 -6.86 12.70
N ARG A 74 -11.45 -6.21 13.86
CA ARG A 74 -12.49 -5.37 14.48
C ARG A 74 -12.86 -4.16 13.62
N ALA A 75 -11.89 -3.50 13.00
CA ALA A 75 -12.11 -2.38 12.09
C ALA A 75 -12.97 -2.82 10.89
N ALA A 76 -12.60 -3.92 10.24
CA ALA A 76 -13.36 -4.50 9.14
C ALA A 76 -14.80 -4.86 9.53
N GLN A 77 -14.99 -5.49 10.71
CA GLN A 77 -16.33 -5.82 11.21
C GLN A 77 -17.20 -4.58 11.42
N LYS A 78 -16.64 -3.52 12.00
CA LYS A 78 -17.36 -2.25 12.22
C LYS A 78 -17.77 -1.58 10.91
N LEU A 79 -16.86 -1.53 9.92
CA LEU A 79 -17.16 -0.95 8.62
C LEU A 79 -18.25 -1.74 7.89
N ARG A 80 -18.18 -3.07 7.93
CA ARG A 80 -19.15 -3.95 7.26
C ARG A 80 -20.58 -3.75 7.76
N VAL A 81 -20.77 -3.48 9.06
CA VAL A 81 -22.12 -3.36 9.64
C VAL A 81 -22.67 -1.94 9.59
N ASP A 82 -21.88 -0.93 9.22
CA ASP A 82 -22.34 0.44 9.06
C ASP A 82 -23.01 0.62 7.69
N PRO A 83 -24.35 0.81 7.62
CA PRO A 83 -25.08 0.91 6.36
C PRO A 83 -24.73 2.17 5.54
N GLN A 84 -24.06 3.15 6.15
CA GLN A 84 -23.58 4.34 5.44
C GLN A 84 -22.23 4.12 4.79
N VAL A 85 -21.49 3.05 5.11
CA VAL A 85 -20.24 2.70 4.43
C VAL A 85 -20.54 2.12 3.06
N ARG A 86 -20.10 2.81 2.01
CA ARG A 86 -20.39 2.45 0.61
C ARG A 86 -19.16 1.94 -0.14
N ALA A 87 -17.97 2.11 0.42
CA ALA A 87 -16.72 1.50 -0.03
C ALA A 87 -15.72 1.48 1.13
N ILE A 88 -14.72 0.59 1.06
CA ILE A 88 -13.65 0.43 2.05
C ILE A 88 -12.30 0.46 1.33
N VAL A 89 -11.37 1.27 1.85
CA VAL A 89 -9.96 1.32 1.45
C VAL A 89 -9.09 0.75 2.57
N GLY A 90 -8.12 -0.09 2.22
CA GLY A 90 -7.21 -0.75 3.16
C GLY A 90 -7.70 -2.12 3.64
N PRO A 91 -6.94 -2.86 4.46
CA PRO A 91 -5.69 -2.48 5.13
C PRO A 91 -4.54 -2.18 4.15
N LEU A 92 -3.51 -1.49 4.64
CA LEU A 92 -2.40 -1.01 3.81
C LEU A 92 -1.37 -2.11 3.45
N THR A 93 -1.40 -3.26 4.13
CA THR A 93 -0.39 -4.32 4.01
C THR A 93 -1.01 -5.69 3.66
N PRO A 94 -0.33 -6.55 2.89
CA PRO A 94 -0.79 -7.91 2.59
C PRO A 94 -1.14 -8.75 3.83
N ALA A 95 -0.30 -8.73 4.86
CA ALA A 95 -0.49 -9.52 6.08
C ALA A 95 -1.81 -9.21 6.79
N LEU A 96 -2.21 -7.94 6.87
CA LEU A 96 -3.50 -7.57 7.44
C LEU A 96 -4.68 -7.77 6.49
N THR A 97 -4.46 -7.70 5.18
CA THR A 97 -5.49 -7.98 4.19
C THR A 97 -6.00 -9.41 4.28
N VAL A 98 -5.11 -10.40 4.44
CA VAL A 98 -5.54 -11.79 4.61
C VAL A 98 -6.35 -12.00 5.89
N VAL A 99 -6.03 -11.27 6.98
CA VAL A 99 -6.78 -11.33 8.25
C VAL A 99 -8.22 -10.86 8.10
N VAL A 100 -8.46 -9.81 7.31
CA VAL A 100 -9.82 -9.24 7.14
C VAL A 100 -10.60 -9.86 5.98
N ALA A 101 -9.97 -10.75 5.21
CA ALA A 101 -10.53 -11.35 4.00
C ALA A 101 -11.86 -12.06 4.26
N ASP A 102 -11.98 -12.82 5.35
CA ASP A 102 -13.22 -13.52 5.70
C ASP A 102 -14.36 -12.56 6.06
N VAL A 103 -14.03 -11.35 6.50
CA VAL A 103 -15.03 -10.33 6.87
C VAL A 103 -15.49 -9.58 5.62
N LEU A 104 -14.57 -9.15 4.76
CA LEU A 104 -14.85 -8.22 3.65
C LEU A 104 -14.92 -8.89 2.27
N GLY A 105 -14.26 -10.02 2.06
CA GLY A 105 -14.11 -10.65 0.75
C GLY A 105 -15.41 -11.14 0.10
N GLY A 106 -16.43 -11.41 0.92
CA GLY A 106 -17.78 -11.78 0.47
C GLY A 106 -18.85 -10.71 0.73
N ALA A 107 -18.46 -9.49 1.09
CA ALA A 107 -19.40 -8.41 1.38
C ALA A 107 -19.83 -7.66 0.12
N ASP A 108 -21.07 -7.15 0.10
CA ASP A 108 -21.62 -6.33 -0.99
C ASP A 108 -21.10 -4.87 -0.99
N VAL A 109 -19.97 -4.63 -0.32
CA VAL A 109 -19.30 -3.33 -0.27
C VAL A 109 -18.01 -3.40 -1.07
N PRO A 110 -17.79 -2.50 -2.05
CA PRO A 110 -16.51 -2.38 -2.73
C PRO A 110 -15.36 -2.27 -1.73
N TRP A 111 -14.41 -3.17 -1.87
CA TRP A 111 -13.22 -3.24 -1.02
C TRP A 111 -11.97 -3.13 -1.89
N ILE A 112 -11.21 -2.05 -1.68
CA ILE A 112 -10.02 -1.71 -2.44
C ILE A 112 -8.82 -1.74 -1.48
N VAL A 113 -7.79 -2.49 -1.83
CA VAL A 113 -6.53 -2.53 -1.07
C VAL A 113 -5.44 -1.82 -1.87
N PRO A 114 -4.83 -0.73 -1.34
CA PRO A 114 -3.95 0.14 -2.11
C PRO A 114 -2.76 -0.54 -2.80
N TYR A 115 -2.17 -1.58 -2.20
CA TYR A 115 -1.02 -2.26 -2.81
C TYR A 115 -1.40 -3.21 -3.97
N ALA A 116 -2.67 -3.65 -4.05
CA ALA A 116 -3.10 -4.67 -5.02
C ALA A 116 -3.49 -4.05 -6.37
N VAL A 117 -2.52 -3.36 -6.96
CA VAL A 117 -2.65 -2.74 -8.28
C VAL A 117 -2.91 -3.81 -9.34
N ASN A 118 -3.85 -3.52 -10.23
CA ASN A 118 -4.03 -4.28 -11.46
C ASN A 118 -3.31 -3.53 -12.59
N PRO A 119 -2.24 -4.07 -13.18
CA PRO A 119 -1.48 -3.39 -14.22
C PRO A 119 -2.30 -3.10 -15.48
N GLU A 120 -3.33 -3.90 -15.74
CA GLU A 120 -4.27 -3.70 -16.85
C GLU A 120 -5.30 -2.58 -16.58
N GLY A 121 -5.37 -2.09 -15.34
CA GLY A 121 -6.16 -0.92 -14.96
C GLY A 121 -6.68 -0.98 -13.52
N GLY A 122 -6.41 0.08 -12.76
CA GLY A 122 -6.94 0.30 -11.41
C GLY A 122 -6.43 -0.69 -10.37
N PHE A 123 -7.34 -1.21 -9.55
CA PHE A 123 -7.04 -2.15 -8.46
C PHE A 123 -7.83 -3.43 -8.63
N ALA A 124 -7.25 -4.55 -8.22
CA ALA A 124 -7.95 -5.83 -8.17
C ALA A 124 -7.99 -6.36 -6.74
N SER A 125 -9.00 -7.21 -6.46
CA SER A 125 -8.97 -7.99 -5.23
C SER A 125 -7.70 -8.87 -5.24
N PRO A 126 -6.87 -8.84 -4.19
CA PRO A 126 -5.63 -9.62 -4.13
C PRO A 126 -5.88 -11.13 -4.06
N PHE A 127 -7.14 -11.55 -3.82
CA PHE A 127 -7.57 -12.94 -3.85
C PHE A 127 -8.07 -13.39 -5.23
N ARG A 128 -8.28 -12.45 -6.16
CA ARG A 128 -8.69 -12.73 -7.54
C ARG A 128 -7.59 -12.49 -8.56
N SER A 129 -6.63 -11.63 -8.23
CA SER A 129 -5.47 -11.34 -9.08
C SER A 129 -4.19 -11.33 -8.27
N THR A 130 -3.17 -11.99 -8.81
CA THR A 130 -1.81 -12.00 -8.29
C THR A 130 -0.87 -11.06 -9.05
N ALA A 131 -1.39 -10.34 -10.06
CA ALA A 131 -0.58 -9.48 -10.94
C ALA A 131 0.21 -8.42 -10.17
N TRP A 132 -0.35 -7.92 -9.06
CA TRP A 132 0.33 -6.98 -8.17
C TRP A 132 1.65 -7.56 -7.63
N ALA A 133 1.69 -8.84 -7.26
CA ALA A 133 2.89 -9.48 -6.73
C ALA A 133 3.83 -9.91 -7.86
N GLU A 134 3.28 -10.45 -8.96
CA GLU A 134 4.07 -10.89 -10.12
C GLU A 134 4.94 -9.76 -10.68
N GLY A 135 4.37 -8.56 -10.81
CA GLY A 135 5.13 -7.39 -11.27
C GLY A 135 6.25 -6.99 -10.30
N LEU A 136 5.99 -7.00 -8.98
CA LEU A 136 7.01 -6.67 -7.97
C LEU A 136 8.15 -7.70 -7.96
N ILE A 137 7.83 -8.99 -8.09
CA ILE A 137 8.81 -10.08 -8.07
C ILE A 137 9.68 -10.06 -9.33
N ALA A 138 9.08 -9.88 -10.50
CA ALA A 138 9.81 -9.75 -11.75
C ALA A 138 10.73 -8.52 -11.75
N ALA A 139 10.24 -7.40 -11.20
CA ALA A 139 11.00 -6.18 -11.06
C ALA A 139 12.19 -6.34 -10.09
N ALA A 140 11.96 -6.97 -8.93
CA ALA A 140 13.01 -7.31 -7.97
C ALA A 140 14.09 -8.20 -8.62
N GLY A 141 13.67 -9.27 -9.28
CA GLY A 141 14.56 -10.21 -9.95
C GLY A 141 15.45 -9.56 -11.01
N ALA A 142 14.87 -8.75 -11.88
CA ALA A 142 15.62 -7.99 -12.87
C ALA A 142 16.62 -7.01 -12.22
N ALA A 143 16.24 -6.39 -11.11
CA ALA A 143 17.08 -5.42 -10.42
C ALA A 143 18.27 -6.08 -9.70
N VAL A 144 18.06 -7.20 -8.99
CA VAL A 144 19.14 -7.94 -8.31
C VAL A 144 20.11 -8.57 -9.31
N GLN A 145 19.64 -9.01 -10.47
CA GLN A 145 20.51 -9.51 -11.55
C GLN A 145 21.45 -8.42 -12.08
N ARG A 146 20.95 -7.18 -12.24
CA ARG A 146 21.81 -6.03 -12.62
C ARG A 146 22.85 -5.71 -11.56
N GLN A 147 22.56 -6.00 -10.29
CA GLN A 147 23.50 -5.86 -9.18
C GLN A 147 24.47 -7.06 -9.05
N GLY A 148 24.41 -8.03 -9.96
CA GLY A 148 25.34 -9.16 -10.02
C GLY A 148 24.95 -10.37 -9.17
N ALA A 149 23.82 -10.35 -8.46
CA ALA A 149 23.33 -11.51 -7.73
C ALA A 149 22.86 -12.61 -8.71
N THR A 150 23.17 -13.85 -8.39
CA THR A 150 22.81 -15.02 -9.23
C THR A 150 21.69 -15.87 -8.64
N ALA A 151 21.26 -15.56 -7.41
CA ALA A 151 20.11 -16.17 -6.76
C ALA A 151 19.38 -15.15 -5.85
N LEU A 152 18.12 -15.45 -5.53
CA LEU A 152 17.25 -14.64 -4.68
C LEU A 152 16.79 -15.44 -3.45
N ALA A 153 17.10 -14.93 -2.26
CA ALA A 153 16.57 -15.44 -1.00
C ALA A 153 15.35 -14.62 -0.57
N VAL A 154 14.18 -15.25 -0.48
CA VAL A 154 12.94 -14.60 -0.05
C VAL A 154 12.82 -14.74 1.47
N ALA A 155 12.68 -13.63 2.18
CA ALA A 155 12.69 -13.58 3.65
C ALA A 155 11.54 -12.72 4.21
N GLY A 156 11.31 -12.83 5.52
CA GLY A 156 10.26 -12.11 6.25
C GLY A 156 8.89 -12.77 6.20
N ASP A 157 7.89 -12.15 6.83
CA ASP A 157 6.51 -12.66 6.84
C ASP A 157 5.85 -12.54 5.46
N ALA A 158 5.65 -13.68 4.80
CA ALA A 158 4.99 -13.76 3.50
C ALA A 158 3.44 -13.75 3.59
N SER A 159 2.86 -13.53 4.78
CA SER A 159 1.40 -13.50 4.95
C SER A 159 0.73 -12.52 3.99
N GLY A 160 -0.27 -13.01 3.26
CA GLY A 160 -1.02 -12.24 2.26
C GLY A 160 -0.35 -12.10 0.89
N TRP A 161 0.91 -12.54 0.74
CA TRP A 161 1.50 -12.76 -0.59
C TRP A 161 0.96 -14.04 -1.23
N PRO A 162 1.03 -14.17 -2.57
CA PRO A 162 0.64 -15.41 -3.22
C PRO A 162 1.49 -16.60 -2.76
N VAL A 163 0.81 -17.69 -2.37
CA VAL A 163 1.47 -18.93 -1.93
C VAL A 163 1.85 -19.75 -3.16
N TRP A 164 3.13 -19.69 -3.53
CA TRP A 164 3.69 -20.42 -4.66
C TRP A 164 4.95 -21.19 -4.26
N ASP A 165 5.30 -22.18 -5.08
CA ASP A 165 6.56 -22.90 -4.93
C ASP A 165 7.75 -22.08 -5.45
N GLU A 166 8.96 -22.51 -5.07
CA GLU A 166 10.23 -21.91 -5.49
C GLU A 166 10.40 -21.91 -7.01
N VAL A 167 9.79 -22.87 -7.72
CA VAL A 167 9.84 -22.96 -9.18
C VAL A 167 9.11 -21.78 -9.81
N ARG A 168 7.89 -21.46 -9.36
CA ARG A 168 7.15 -20.30 -9.86
C ARG A 168 7.81 -18.99 -9.45
N TRP A 169 8.32 -18.88 -8.22
CA TRP A 169 9.09 -17.72 -7.80
C TRP A 169 10.33 -17.50 -8.67
N SER A 170 11.10 -18.55 -8.94
CA SER A 170 12.26 -18.49 -9.82
C SER A 170 11.90 -18.10 -11.25
N ALA A 171 10.77 -18.60 -11.77
CA ALA A 171 10.30 -18.26 -13.10
C ALA A 171 9.88 -16.79 -13.21
N LEU A 172 9.23 -16.23 -12.18
CA LEU A 172 8.83 -14.82 -12.14
C LEU A 172 10.03 -13.89 -11.96
N ALA A 173 10.93 -14.21 -11.03
CA ALA A 173 12.11 -13.40 -10.75
C ALA A 173 13.18 -13.50 -11.87
N GLY A 174 13.20 -14.61 -12.62
CA GLY A 174 14.17 -14.83 -13.69
C GLY A 174 15.52 -15.38 -13.21
N LEU A 175 15.63 -15.77 -11.94
CA LEU A 175 16.82 -16.35 -11.32
C LEU A 175 16.42 -17.38 -10.24
N PRO A 176 17.29 -18.36 -9.89
CA PRO A 176 17.04 -19.28 -8.80
C PRO A 176 16.59 -18.56 -7.54
N THR A 177 15.43 -18.94 -7.02
CA THR A 177 14.80 -18.32 -5.85
C THR A 177 14.48 -19.38 -4.81
N ARG A 178 14.78 -19.09 -3.55
CA ARG A 178 14.45 -19.97 -2.41
C ARG A 178 13.86 -19.19 -1.25
N PHE A 179 13.11 -19.85 -0.39
CA PHE A 179 12.65 -19.25 0.86
C PHE A 179 13.67 -19.42 1.98
N LEU A 180 13.97 -18.33 2.67
CA LEU A 180 14.80 -18.33 3.86
C LEU A 180 13.92 -18.64 5.08
N HIS A 181 14.32 -19.65 5.85
CA HIS A 181 13.58 -20.11 7.04
C HIS A 181 14.38 -19.97 8.35
N ASP A 182 15.61 -19.48 8.25
CA ASP A 182 16.50 -19.19 9.38
C ASP A 182 16.73 -17.67 9.50
N ASP A 183 17.54 -17.28 10.47
CA ASP A 183 17.94 -15.90 10.78
C ASP A 183 19.03 -15.35 9.83
N GLY A 184 19.18 -15.93 8.64
CA GLY A 184 20.20 -15.56 7.66
C GLY A 184 21.43 -16.47 7.69
N ALA A 185 21.52 -17.41 8.63
CA ALA A 185 22.65 -18.33 8.75
C ALA A 185 22.92 -19.18 7.49
N SER A 186 21.91 -19.43 6.64
CA SER A 186 22.10 -20.16 5.37
C SER A 186 22.38 -19.28 4.14
N LEU A 187 22.41 -17.95 4.30
CA LEU A 187 22.65 -17.03 3.19
C LEU A 187 24.01 -17.26 2.52
N GLN A 188 24.04 -17.10 1.20
CA GLN A 188 25.22 -17.30 0.38
C GLN A 188 25.70 -15.95 -0.21
N PRO A 189 27.01 -15.75 -0.42
CA PRO A 189 27.55 -14.49 -0.93
C PRO A 189 27.07 -14.05 -2.33
N HIS A 190 26.47 -14.96 -3.10
CA HIS A 190 25.97 -14.70 -4.46
C HIS A 190 24.46 -14.42 -4.51
N GLU A 191 23.81 -14.40 -3.34
CA GLU A 191 22.38 -14.15 -3.21
C GLU A 191 22.10 -12.66 -2.99
N ALA A 192 20.91 -12.23 -3.42
CA ALA A 192 20.26 -11.04 -2.91
C ALA A 192 19.08 -11.45 -2.02
N ILE A 193 18.65 -10.57 -1.13
CA ILE A 193 17.48 -10.80 -0.27
C ILE A 193 16.29 -10.01 -0.82
N PHE A 194 15.12 -10.65 -0.88
CA PHE A 194 13.84 -9.96 -1.09
C PHE A 194 12.93 -10.15 0.13
N TRP A 195 12.70 -9.06 0.85
CA TRP A 195 11.95 -9.01 2.09
C TRP A 195 10.46 -8.75 1.85
N LEU A 196 9.60 -9.63 2.38
CA LEU A 196 8.15 -9.59 2.21
C LEU A 196 7.38 -9.06 3.43
N GLY A 197 8.04 -8.95 4.58
CA GLY A 197 7.45 -8.59 5.87
C GLY A 197 7.39 -7.08 6.14
N ALA A 198 7.09 -6.74 7.40
CA ALA A 198 6.96 -5.35 7.84
C ALA A 198 8.32 -4.62 7.92
N ALA A 199 8.27 -3.29 7.90
CA ALA A 199 9.46 -2.43 7.89
C ALA A 199 10.29 -2.56 9.18
N ASP A 200 9.64 -2.71 10.33
CA ASP A 200 10.32 -2.86 11.60
C ASP A 200 10.94 -4.25 11.80
N GLU A 201 10.31 -5.28 11.26
CA GLU A 201 10.89 -6.62 11.21
C GLU A 201 12.10 -6.67 10.26
N ALA A 202 12.04 -5.97 9.12
CA ALA A 202 13.17 -5.83 8.22
C ALA A 202 14.36 -5.15 8.91
N ALA A 203 14.11 -4.05 9.62
CA ALA A 203 15.13 -3.35 10.40
C ALA A 203 15.73 -4.26 11.48
N ALA A 204 14.91 -5.04 12.19
CA ALA A 204 15.38 -5.99 13.19
C ALA A 204 16.25 -7.09 12.58
N PHE A 205 15.85 -7.65 11.43
CA PHE A 205 16.63 -8.64 10.68
C PHE A 205 17.98 -8.06 10.26
N LEU A 206 17.98 -6.90 9.60
CA LEU A 206 19.20 -6.21 9.15
C LEU A 206 20.15 -5.88 10.31
N ASN A 207 19.63 -5.40 11.44
CA ASN A 207 20.45 -5.10 12.61
C ASN A 207 21.14 -6.35 13.20
N ALA A 208 20.61 -7.55 12.95
CA ALA A 208 21.22 -8.83 13.35
C ALA A 208 22.21 -9.38 12.31
N MET A 209 22.19 -8.90 11.06
CA MET A 209 23.04 -9.39 9.97
C MET A 209 24.56 -9.13 10.05
N PRO A 210 25.13 -8.18 10.81
CA PRO A 210 26.58 -7.93 10.81
C PRO A 210 27.45 -9.17 11.10
N GLU A 211 26.88 -10.23 11.67
CA GLU A 211 27.54 -11.52 11.91
C GLU A 211 27.83 -12.33 10.64
N LEU A 212 27.21 -11.99 9.50
CA LEU A 212 27.28 -12.77 8.25
C LEU A 212 28.50 -12.46 7.37
N GLY A 213 29.13 -11.28 7.54
CA GLY A 213 30.42 -10.97 6.91
C GLY A 213 30.42 -10.68 5.39
N PHE A 214 29.26 -10.54 4.74
CA PHE A 214 29.13 -10.15 3.33
C PHE A 214 28.09 -9.02 3.16
N ASP A 215 28.30 -8.13 2.19
CA ASP A 215 27.37 -7.06 1.83
C ASP A 215 26.44 -7.57 0.70
N LEU A 216 25.23 -8.00 1.07
CA LEU A 216 24.25 -8.57 0.13
C LEU A 216 23.24 -7.49 -0.28
N PRO A 217 22.86 -7.40 -1.58
CA PRO A 217 21.78 -6.53 -1.97
C PRO A 217 20.48 -6.90 -1.25
N PHE A 218 19.91 -5.94 -0.51
CA PHE A 218 18.69 -6.14 0.26
C PHE A 218 17.55 -5.32 -0.34
N TRP A 219 16.56 -6.03 -0.87
CA TRP A 219 15.37 -5.46 -1.50
C TRP A 219 14.15 -5.65 -0.62
N LEU A 220 13.32 -4.62 -0.51
CA LEU A 220 12.01 -4.71 0.12
C LEU A 220 10.90 -4.51 -0.92
N GLY A 221 9.75 -5.10 -0.66
CA GLY A 221 8.50 -4.66 -1.29
C GLY A 221 8.08 -3.26 -0.82
N PRO A 222 6.78 -2.93 -0.87
CA PRO A 222 6.27 -1.61 -0.49
C PRO A 222 6.62 -1.16 0.95
N ALA A 223 6.93 -2.10 1.85
CA ALA A 223 7.35 -1.81 3.22
C ALA A 223 8.65 -0.98 3.29
N GLY A 224 9.51 -1.02 2.26
CA GLY A 224 10.74 -0.22 2.25
C GLY A 224 10.51 1.29 2.15
N GLY A 225 9.33 1.71 1.70
CA GLY A 225 8.91 3.11 1.71
C GLY A 225 8.36 3.56 3.06
N ASP A 226 8.20 2.68 4.05
CA ASP A 226 7.72 3.08 5.36
C ASP A 226 8.86 3.73 6.18
N PRO A 227 8.66 4.95 6.69
CA PRO A 227 9.68 5.63 7.48
C PRO A 227 10.17 4.89 8.73
N VAL A 228 9.37 3.95 9.26
CA VAL A 228 9.75 3.09 10.40
C VAL A 228 11.02 2.30 10.11
N LEU A 229 11.27 1.93 8.84
CA LEU A 229 12.49 1.25 8.43
C LEU A 229 13.72 2.10 8.80
N ALA A 230 13.79 3.31 8.26
CA ALA A 230 14.92 4.22 8.48
C ALA A 230 15.11 4.57 9.96
N GLU A 231 14.03 4.74 10.72
CA GLU A 231 14.08 5.09 12.15
C GLU A 231 14.59 3.97 13.05
N ARG A 232 14.49 2.70 12.61
CA ARG A 232 14.91 1.54 13.40
C ARG A 232 16.22 0.91 12.94
N LEU A 233 16.70 1.26 11.75
CA LEU A 233 18.00 0.80 11.28
C LEU A 233 19.11 1.38 12.16
N GLN A 234 20.01 0.49 12.59
CA GLN A 234 21.21 0.82 13.36
C GLN A 234 22.47 0.65 12.53
N ILE A 235 22.32 0.14 11.31
CA ILE A 235 23.40 -0.10 10.35
C ILE A 235 23.32 0.93 9.23
N ASP A 236 24.48 1.26 8.68
CA ASP A 236 24.59 2.07 7.47
C ASP A 236 24.69 1.10 6.27
N SER A 237 23.54 0.68 5.77
CA SER A 237 23.42 -0.24 4.64
C SER A 237 22.61 0.38 3.52
N LYS A 238 23.08 0.19 2.28
CA LYS A 238 22.35 0.58 1.08
C LYS A 238 21.21 -0.42 0.88
N LEU A 239 19.99 0.03 1.12
CA LEU A 239 18.78 -0.79 0.93
C LEU A 239 18.04 -0.33 -0.31
N TYR A 240 17.33 -1.26 -0.93
CA TYR A 240 16.53 -1.00 -2.11
C TYR A 240 15.09 -1.37 -1.85
N TRP A 241 14.15 -0.69 -2.48
CA TRP A 241 12.76 -1.08 -2.37
C TRP A 241 11.98 -0.70 -3.62
N LEU A 242 10.84 -1.33 -3.79
CA LEU A 242 10.00 -1.16 -4.97
C LEU A 242 8.52 -1.24 -4.64
N THR A 243 7.73 -0.51 -5.42
CA THR A 243 6.27 -0.47 -5.28
C THR A 243 5.62 -0.09 -6.61
N TRP A 244 4.32 -0.32 -6.71
CA TRP A 244 3.53 0.21 -7.81
C TRP A 244 3.42 1.73 -7.73
N SER A 245 3.45 2.37 -8.89
CA SER A 245 3.36 3.82 -9.10
C SER A 245 2.72 4.11 -10.46
N ASN A 246 2.40 5.37 -10.76
CA ASN A 246 1.85 5.79 -12.04
C ASN A 246 2.44 7.13 -12.52
N LEU A 247 2.25 7.47 -13.79
CA LEU A 247 2.84 8.67 -14.39
C LEU A 247 2.39 9.97 -13.71
N TYR A 248 1.16 10.02 -13.17
CA TYR A 248 0.67 11.20 -12.45
C TYR A 248 1.45 11.46 -11.16
N TYR A 249 1.92 10.40 -10.49
CA TYR A 249 2.85 10.53 -9.38
C TYR A 249 4.21 11.07 -9.82
N THR A 250 4.71 10.60 -10.97
CA THR A 250 6.00 11.03 -11.52
C THR A 250 5.96 12.50 -11.96
N ASP A 251 4.85 12.98 -12.51
CA ASP A 251 4.69 14.35 -13.03
C ASP A 251 4.62 15.44 -11.94
N GLN A 252 4.58 15.08 -10.64
CA GLN A 252 4.66 16.03 -9.52
C GLN A 252 6.11 16.48 -9.20
N GLU A 253 7.01 16.49 -10.20
CA GLU A 253 8.41 16.92 -10.03
C GLU A 253 8.52 18.35 -9.47
N GLY A 254 9.24 18.49 -8.35
CA GLY A 254 9.64 19.80 -7.79
C GLY A 254 8.86 20.26 -6.55
N GLU A 255 7.86 19.53 -6.09
CA GLU A 255 7.19 19.84 -4.82
C GLU A 255 7.96 19.25 -3.63
N THR A 256 8.37 20.11 -2.70
CA THR A 256 9.06 19.74 -1.45
C THR A 256 8.22 18.85 -0.51
N ASP A 257 6.94 18.65 -0.80
CA ASP A 257 5.97 17.85 -0.02
C ASP A 257 5.43 16.63 -0.81
N ARG A 258 6.22 16.05 -1.72
CA ARG A 258 5.80 14.85 -2.48
C ARG A 258 5.45 13.71 -1.53
N TRP A 259 4.24 13.18 -1.66
CA TRP A 259 3.82 12.00 -0.90
C TRP A 259 4.68 10.79 -1.20
N MET A 260 4.79 9.87 -0.23
CA MET A 260 5.34 8.55 -0.53
C MET A 260 4.44 7.83 -1.55
N PRO A 261 4.99 7.00 -2.46
CA PRO A 261 4.17 6.27 -3.44
C PRO A 261 3.09 5.40 -2.78
N SER A 262 3.34 4.84 -1.60
CA SER A 262 2.33 4.10 -0.82
C SER A 262 1.14 4.98 -0.41
N THR A 263 1.40 6.24 -0.04
CA THR A 263 0.38 7.25 0.24
C THR A 263 -0.37 7.66 -1.03
N TRP A 264 0.33 7.77 -2.16
CA TRP A 264 -0.30 7.96 -3.48
C TRP A 264 -1.25 6.83 -3.87
N LEU A 265 -0.88 5.57 -3.61
CA LEU A 265 -1.77 4.43 -3.85
C LEU A 265 -3.06 4.50 -3.03
N VAL A 266 -3.04 5.10 -1.82
CA VAL A 266 -4.26 5.33 -1.02
C VAL A 266 -5.15 6.38 -1.68
N TYR A 267 -4.56 7.45 -2.20
CA TYR A 267 -5.28 8.48 -2.95
C TYR A 267 -5.98 7.89 -4.19
N GLU A 268 -5.26 7.12 -5.01
CA GLU A 268 -5.81 6.42 -6.18
C GLU A 268 -6.88 5.38 -5.79
N ALA A 269 -6.65 4.62 -4.72
CA ALA A 269 -7.63 3.67 -4.20
C ALA A 269 -8.91 4.38 -3.70
N THR A 270 -8.78 5.61 -3.20
CA THR A 270 -9.92 6.44 -2.80
C THR A 270 -10.69 6.95 -4.01
N HIS A 271 -10.01 7.34 -5.10
CA HIS A 271 -10.68 7.65 -6.37
C HIS A 271 -11.44 6.45 -6.92
N ALA A 272 -10.86 5.25 -6.89
CA ALA A 272 -11.54 4.02 -7.27
C ALA A 272 -12.77 3.75 -6.37
N ALA A 273 -12.66 3.99 -5.07
CA ALA A 273 -13.78 3.90 -4.13
C ALA A 273 -14.89 4.90 -4.46
N LEU A 274 -14.56 6.17 -4.75
CA LEU A 274 -15.52 7.20 -5.16
C LEU A 274 -16.24 6.82 -6.45
N GLY A 275 -15.52 6.29 -7.45
CA GLY A 275 -16.11 5.77 -8.68
C GLY A 275 -17.14 4.67 -8.41
N ALA A 276 -16.79 3.71 -7.54
CA ALA A 276 -17.70 2.64 -7.14
C ALA A 276 -18.95 3.14 -6.39
N VAL A 277 -18.82 4.18 -5.56
CA VAL A 277 -19.95 4.78 -4.82
C VAL A 277 -20.89 5.56 -5.74
N THR A 278 -20.33 6.27 -6.72
CA THR A 278 -21.10 7.16 -7.61
C THR A 278 -21.62 6.47 -8.87
N GLY A 279 -21.18 5.23 -9.15
CA GLY A 279 -21.48 4.54 -10.40
C GLY A 279 -20.81 5.18 -11.61
N THR A 280 -19.87 6.12 -11.40
CA THR A 280 -19.01 6.59 -12.46
C THR A 280 -17.98 5.50 -12.73
N GLY A 281 -18.00 4.97 -13.96
CA GLY A 281 -16.98 3.99 -14.38
C GLY A 281 -15.58 4.59 -14.20
N ALA A 282 -14.58 3.72 -14.03
CA ALA A 282 -13.20 4.16 -13.89
C ALA A 282 -12.85 5.17 -14.99
N VAL A 283 -12.54 6.41 -14.60
CA VAL A 283 -11.81 7.36 -15.46
C VAL A 283 -10.59 6.60 -15.98
N SER A 284 -10.21 6.81 -17.24
CA SER A 284 -9.11 6.10 -17.93
C SER A 284 -8.01 5.74 -16.94
N ALA A 285 -7.90 4.44 -16.63
CA ALA A 285 -7.05 4.00 -15.54
C ALA A 285 -5.61 4.45 -15.79
N PRO A 286 -4.90 4.94 -14.76
CA PRO A 286 -3.51 5.33 -14.91
C PRO A 286 -2.68 4.15 -15.43
N SER A 287 -1.70 4.44 -16.29
CA SER A 287 -0.69 3.43 -16.66
C SER A 287 0.21 3.17 -15.46
N TRP A 288 0.05 1.99 -14.87
CA TRP A 288 0.84 1.54 -13.73
C TRP A 288 2.22 1.05 -14.16
N HIS A 289 3.23 1.37 -13.35
CA HIS A 289 4.59 0.85 -13.48
C HIS A 289 5.17 0.56 -12.09
N ILE A 290 6.27 -0.20 -12.05
CA ILE A 290 7.04 -0.37 -10.81
C ILE A 290 8.08 0.73 -10.72
N GLU A 291 8.04 1.47 -9.62
CA GLU A 291 9.06 2.44 -9.28
C GLU A 291 9.97 1.84 -8.21
N MET A 292 11.27 2.11 -8.35
CA MET A 292 12.31 1.58 -7.49
C MET A 292 13.02 2.72 -6.80
N PHE A 293 13.52 2.43 -5.61
CA PHE A 293 14.17 3.42 -4.77
C PHE A 293 15.39 2.81 -4.10
N VAL A 294 16.35 3.66 -3.82
CA VAL A 294 17.45 3.40 -2.89
C VAL A 294 17.21 4.19 -1.61
N LEU A 295 17.30 3.54 -0.46
CA LEU A 295 17.32 4.20 0.82
C LEU A 295 18.77 4.56 1.16
N LYS A 296 19.05 5.86 1.25
CA LYS A 296 20.37 6.40 1.60
C LYS A 296 20.20 7.49 2.65
N ASP A 297 20.98 7.41 3.73
CA ASP A 297 20.91 8.38 4.84
C ASP A 297 19.48 8.57 5.41
N GLY A 298 18.69 7.49 5.41
CA GLY A 298 17.29 7.49 5.86
C GLY A 298 16.30 8.12 4.87
N VAL A 299 16.73 8.46 3.66
CA VAL A 299 15.90 9.09 2.62
C VAL A 299 15.79 8.18 1.40
N SER A 300 14.57 7.94 0.94
CA SER A 300 14.30 7.19 -0.28
C SER A 300 14.50 8.08 -1.51
N GLN A 301 15.35 7.65 -2.42
CA GLN A 301 15.64 8.35 -3.68
C GLN A 301 15.27 7.44 -4.86
N PRO A 302 14.63 7.95 -5.92
CA PRO A 302 14.34 7.14 -7.11
C PRO A 302 15.61 6.48 -7.65
N LEU A 303 15.51 5.20 -7.97
CA LEU A 303 16.59 4.40 -8.53
C LEU A 303 16.40 4.24 -10.03
N THR A 304 17.28 4.86 -10.81
CA THR A 304 17.42 4.64 -12.25
C THR A 304 18.65 3.80 -12.52
N PHE A 305 18.53 2.76 -13.34
CA PHE A 305 19.66 1.92 -13.74
C PHE A 305 20.45 2.47 -14.95
N ASP A 306 20.23 3.73 -15.34
CA ASP A 306 20.86 4.34 -16.51
C ASP A 306 22.09 5.20 -16.13
N GLU A 307 23.19 4.87 -16.83
CA GLU A 307 24.54 5.47 -16.92
C GLU A 307 25.54 5.22 -15.77
N TYR A 308 26.38 4.19 -15.98
CA TYR A 308 27.70 3.95 -15.37
C TYR A 308 27.78 3.89 -13.83
N ASP A 309 27.40 2.75 -13.26
CA ASP A 309 28.04 2.26 -12.04
C ASP A 309 28.98 1.10 -12.44
N GLU A 310 30.21 1.47 -12.87
CA GLU A 310 31.40 0.60 -12.85
C GLU A 310 32.00 0.52 -11.44
#